data_AF-A0AAW3QW38-F1
#
_entry.id   AF-A0AAW3QW38-F1
#
_cell.length_a   1.000
_cell.length_b   1.000
_cell.length_c   1.000
_cell.angle_alpha   90.00
_cell.angle_beta   90.00
_cell.angle_gamma   90.00
#
_symmetry.space_group_name_H-M   'P 1'
#
loop_
_entity.id
_entity.type
_entity.pdbx_description
1 polymer ?
#
loop_
_entity_poly.entity_id
_entity_poly.type
_entity_poly.pdbx_seq_one_letter_code
_entity_poly.pdbx_strand_id
1 'polypeptide(L)'
;MTIQSTYTTKSGKCQTEAQASTSVFTRFGDWLSGASTDRSGLTEVTIRMMKEDCQFATTISEVRVPPSTPLSPEQVEDLMGEKRINHICQQTGQSPEAVETALTEVLPMLASMLRENPERLFSYQCKIN
;
A
#
# COMPACT_ATOMS: atom_id res chain seq x y z
N MET A 1 -49.64 -26.16 -8.00
CA MET A 1 -48.80 -27.37 -7.89
C MET A 1 -48.12 -27.55 -9.24
N THR A 2 -46.81 -27.49 -9.45
CA THR A 2 -45.65 -27.78 -8.59
C THR A 2 -44.43 -27.07 -9.19
N ILE A 3 -43.53 -26.62 -8.31
CA ILE A 3 -42.25 -25.95 -8.59
C ILE A 3 -41.21 -27.05 -8.88
N GLN A 4 -40.37 -26.89 -9.90
CA GLN A 4 -39.10 -27.62 -10.01
C GLN A 4 -37.96 -26.66 -10.35
N SER A 5 -37.08 -26.51 -9.36
CA SER A 5 -35.82 -25.77 -9.38
C SER A 5 -34.82 -26.39 -10.33
N THR A 6 -34.05 -25.54 -11.02
CA THR A 6 -32.73 -25.96 -11.50
C THR A 6 -31.75 -24.78 -11.57
N TYR A 7 -30.57 -25.03 -10.97
CA TYR A 7 -29.27 -24.33 -11.05
C TYR A 7 -29.16 -22.84 -10.64
N THR A 8 -28.81 -22.66 -9.36
CA THR A 8 -27.94 -21.57 -8.88
C THR A 8 -26.56 -21.69 -9.56
N THR A 9 -26.28 -20.84 -10.54
CA THR A 9 -24.90 -20.57 -10.96
C THR A 9 -24.41 -19.37 -10.18
N LYS A 10 -23.54 -19.64 -9.20
CA LYS A 10 -22.74 -18.63 -8.52
C LYS A 10 -22.01 -17.81 -9.58
N SER A 11 -22.35 -16.53 -9.72
CA SER A 11 -21.53 -15.59 -10.47
C SER A 11 -20.30 -15.28 -9.61
N GLY A 12 -19.35 -16.22 -9.66
CA GLY A 12 -18.04 -16.08 -9.04
C GLY A 12 -17.33 -14.91 -9.70
N LYS A 13 -17.01 -13.90 -8.90
CA LYS A 13 -16.14 -12.77 -9.25
C LYS A 13 -14.81 -13.32 -9.77
N CYS A 14 -14.71 -13.49 -11.09
CA CYS A 14 -13.44 -13.62 -11.77
C CYS A 14 -12.90 -12.19 -11.90
N GLN A 15 -12.22 -11.70 -10.85
CA GLN A 15 -11.48 -10.45 -10.92
C GLN A 15 -10.21 -10.72 -11.72
N THR A 16 -10.16 -10.23 -12.96
CA THR A 16 -8.96 -10.24 -13.78
C THR A 16 -7.90 -9.32 -13.15
N GLU A 17 -6.64 -9.75 -13.14
CA GLU A 17 -5.49 -9.05 -12.53
C GLU A 17 -5.34 -7.59 -12.98
N ALA A 18 -5.84 -7.26 -14.19
CA ALA A 18 -5.94 -5.90 -14.69
C ALA A 18 -6.90 -5.01 -13.87
N GLN A 19 -8.02 -5.55 -13.38
CA GLN A 19 -8.96 -4.81 -12.52
C GLN A 19 -8.43 -4.65 -11.09
N ALA A 20 -7.64 -5.59 -10.59
CA ALA A 20 -6.97 -5.47 -9.29
C ALA A 20 -5.88 -4.38 -9.33
N SER A 21 -5.04 -4.38 -10.37
CA SER A 21 -4.01 -3.36 -10.57
C SER A 21 -4.61 -1.97 -10.81
N THR A 22 -5.69 -1.89 -11.60
CA THR A 22 -6.44 -0.64 -11.78
C THR A 22 -7.03 -0.16 -10.46
N SER A 23 -7.48 -1.06 -9.57
CA SER A 23 -8.00 -0.71 -8.24
C SER A 23 -6.92 -0.10 -7.33
N VAL A 24 -5.70 -0.64 -7.30
CA VAL A 24 -4.63 -0.13 -6.42
C VAL A 24 -4.12 1.23 -6.90
N PHE A 25 -3.87 1.39 -8.21
CA PHE A 25 -3.43 2.66 -8.78
C PHE A 25 -4.51 3.75 -8.78
N THR A 26 -5.78 3.39 -9.01
CA THR A 26 -6.90 4.35 -8.92
C THR A 26 -7.12 4.77 -7.47
N ARG A 27 -7.05 3.84 -6.50
CA ARG A 27 -7.09 4.16 -5.06
C ARG A 27 -5.94 5.07 -4.65
N PHE A 28 -4.76 4.90 -5.23
CA PHE A 28 -3.62 5.77 -4.96
C PHE A 28 -3.75 7.16 -5.63
N GLY A 29 -4.30 7.22 -6.85
CA GLY A 29 -4.64 8.47 -7.53
C GLY A 29 -5.69 9.28 -6.78
N ASP A 30 -6.69 8.60 -6.22
CA ASP A 30 -7.69 9.16 -5.29
C ASP A 30 -7.06 9.57 -3.94
N TRP A 31 -6.13 8.76 -3.41
CA TRP A 31 -5.39 9.03 -2.17
C TRP A 31 -4.52 10.30 -2.26
N LEU A 32 -3.78 10.50 -3.36
CA LEU A 32 -3.02 11.73 -3.60
C LEU A 32 -3.89 12.96 -3.90
N SER A 33 -5.13 12.75 -4.32
CA SER A 33 -6.09 13.82 -4.63
C SER A 33 -6.94 14.23 -3.42
N GLY A 34 -6.67 13.65 -2.24
CA GLY A 34 -7.40 13.95 -1.00
C GLY A 34 -8.73 13.21 -0.84
N ALA A 35 -9.05 12.26 -1.72
CA ALA A 35 -10.19 11.35 -1.56
C ALA A 35 -9.78 10.21 -0.59
N SER A 36 -9.85 10.53 0.70
CA SER A 36 -9.50 9.69 1.85
C SER A 36 -9.99 8.23 1.71
N THR A 37 -9.12 7.38 1.19
CA THR A 37 -9.22 5.91 1.31
C THR A 37 -8.16 5.34 2.24
N ASP A 38 -7.15 6.14 2.63
CA ASP A 38 -6.25 5.83 3.75
C ASP A 38 -6.94 6.15 5.08
N ARG A 39 -7.90 5.30 5.46
CA ARG A 39 -8.61 5.44 6.74
C ARG A 39 -7.71 5.17 7.95
N SER A 40 -6.46 4.73 7.72
CA SER A 40 -5.57 4.22 8.77
C SER A 40 -4.32 5.10 8.98
N GLY A 41 -4.05 6.04 8.07
CA GLY A 41 -2.91 6.96 8.11
C GLY A 41 -1.56 6.28 7.84
N LEU A 42 -1.56 4.98 7.53
CA LEU A 42 -0.35 4.18 7.40
C LEU A 42 0.52 4.65 6.25
N THR A 43 -0.07 4.98 5.12
CA THR A 43 0.69 5.45 3.95
C THR A 43 1.27 6.83 4.22
N GLU A 44 0.50 7.75 4.82
CA GLU A 44 1.00 9.06 5.23
C GLU A 44 2.18 8.94 6.20
N VAL A 45 2.04 8.14 7.26
CA VAL A 45 3.11 7.92 8.25
C VAL A 45 4.34 7.30 7.59
N THR A 46 4.16 6.34 6.68
CA THR A 46 5.27 5.71 5.95
C THR A 46 6.01 6.74 5.09
N ILE A 47 5.29 7.66 4.44
CA ILE A 47 5.90 8.72 3.62
C ILE A 47 6.55 9.81 4.47
N ARG A 48 5.95 10.18 5.60
CA ARG A 48 6.58 11.07 6.59
C ARG A 48 7.90 10.46 7.07
N MET A 49 7.91 9.16 7.36
CA MET A 49 9.13 8.45 7.73
C MET A 49 10.18 8.43 6.61
N MET A 50 9.78 8.30 5.33
CA MET A 50 10.72 8.45 4.19
C MET A 50 11.29 9.86 4.06
N LYS A 51 10.54 10.89 4.46
CA LYS A 51 11.01 12.29 4.49
C LYS A 51 12.03 12.51 5.61
N GLU A 52 11.83 11.86 6.76
CA GLU A 52 12.70 11.98 7.95
C GLU A 52 13.93 11.06 7.92
N ASP A 53 13.80 9.87 7.32
CA ASP A 53 14.84 8.85 7.20
C ASP A 53 15.23 8.65 5.72
N CYS A 54 16.27 9.36 5.29
CA CYS A 54 16.80 9.24 3.93
C CYS A 54 17.35 7.84 3.61
N GLN A 55 17.83 7.10 4.62
CA GLN A 55 18.29 5.72 4.41
C GLN A 55 17.08 4.83 4.09
N PHE A 56 15.97 5.01 4.80
CA PHE A 56 14.72 4.31 4.49
C PHE A 56 14.23 4.61 3.07
N ALA A 57 14.19 5.89 2.67
CA ALA A 57 13.81 6.25 1.30
C ALA A 57 14.71 5.59 0.25
N THR A 58 16.01 5.50 0.53
CA THR A 58 16.98 4.81 -0.34
C THR A 58 16.68 3.32 -0.43
N THR A 59 16.49 2.65 0.71
CA THR A 59 16.12 1.22 0.76
C THR A 59 14.82 0.93 0.00
N ILE A 60 13.79 1.77 0.13
CA ILE A 60 12.54 1.61 -0.64
C ILE A 60 12.78 1.84 -2.14
N SER A 61 13.64 2.78 -2.53
CA SER A 61 13.97 3.02 -3.95
C SER A 61 14.64 1.81 -4.63
N GLU A 62 15.31 0.95 -3.85
CA GLU A 62 15.98 -0.26 -4.33
C GLU A 62 15.01 -1.42 -4.56
N VAL A 63 13.78 -1.34 -4.05
CA VAL A 63 12.75 -2.35 -4.26
C VAL A 63 12.33 -2.34 -5.74
N ARG A 64 12.68 -3.42 -6.46
CA ARG A 64 12.45 -3.54 -7.91
C ARG A 64 11.18 -4.30 -8.29
N VAL A 65 10.37 -4.70 -7.33
CA VAL A 65 9.11 -5.41 -7.63
C VAL A 65 8.13 -4.46 -8.34
N PRO A 66 7.26 -5.00 -9.23
CA PRO A 66 6.15 -4.23 -9.75
C PRO A 66 5.23 -3.74 -8.62
N PRO A 67 4.63 -2.56 -8.74
CA PRO A 67 3.72 -2.01 -7.73
C PRO A 67 2.45 -2.85 -7.50
N SER A 68 2.07 -3.70 -8.46
CA SER A 68 0.96 -4.64 -8.35
C SER A 68 1.34 -5.95 -7.65
N THR A 69 2.62 -6.15 -7.33
CA THR A 69 3.13 -7.36 -6.71
C THR A 69 3.40 -7.09 -5.23
N PRO A 70 2.58 -7.62 -4.31
CA PRO A 70 2.81 -7.45 -2.89
C PRO A 70 4.11 -8.14 -2.47
N LEU A 71 4.80 -7.56 -1.49
CA LEU A 71 5.94 -8.19 -0.83
C LEU A 71 5.47 -9.32 0.09
N SER A 72 6.37 -10.26 0.40
CA SER A 72 6.12 -11.17 1.51
C SER A 72 6.23 -10.41 2.86
N PRO A 73 5.54 -10.87 3.91
CA PRO A 73 5.69 -10.31 5.26
C PRO A 73 7.16 -10.30 5.70
N GLU A 74 7.89 -11.39 5.47
CA GLU A 74 9.33 -11.50 5.73
C GLU A 74 10.15 -10.39 5.03
N GLN A 75 9.83 -10.07 3.77
CA GLN A 75 10.49 -8.97 3.06
C GLN A 75 10.15 -7.59 3.63
N VAL A 76 8.91 -7.41 4.11
CA VAL A 76 8.50 -6.19 4.79
C VAL A 76 9.27 -6.05 6.10
N GLU A 77 9.37 -7.12 6.89
CA GLU A 77 10.15 -7.15 8.12
C GLU A 77 11.63 -6.84 7.86
N ASP A 78 12.24 -7.41 6.82
CA ASP A 78 13.63 -7.13 6.44
C ASP A 78 13.86 -5.66 6.04
N LEU A 79 12.93 -5.06 5.29
CA LEU A 79 13.05 -3.68 4.79
C LEU A 79 12.76 -2.63 5.88
N MET A 80 11.76 -2.90 6.70
CA MET A 80 11.30 -1.98 7.73
C MET A 80 12.13 -2.13 9.00
N GLY A 81 12.41 -3.37 9.39
CA GLY A 81 12.89 -3.73 10.70
C GLY A 81 11.86 -3.43 11.79
N GLU A 82 12.06 -4.07 12.95
CA GLU A 82 11.18 -3.94 14.11
C GLU A 82 10.99 -2.48 14.55
N LYS A 83 12.06 -1.66 14.47
CA LYS A 83 12.02 -0.25 14.88
C LYS A 83 11.03 0.57 14.05
N ARG A 84 11.02 0.42 12.72
CA ARG A 84 10.13 1.22 11.85
C ARG A 84 8.69 0.72 11.91
N ILE A 85 8.49 -0.60 11.98
CA ILE A 85 7.16 -1.19 12.20
C ILE A 85 6.57 -0.66 13.51
N ASN A 86 7.33 -0.70 14.61
CA ASN A 86 6.87 -0.17 15.89
C ASN A 86 6.58 1.33 15.85
N HIS A 87 7.36 2.12 15.11
CA HIS A 87 7.08 3.54 14.92
C HIS A 87 5.74 3.77 14.21
N ILE A 88 5.46 3.03 13.13
CA ILE A 88 4.18 3.13 12.42
C ILE A 88 3.03 2.66 13.31
N CYS A 89 3.21 1.58 14.08
CA CYS A 89 2.20 1.11 15.04
C CYS A 89 1.86 2.19 16.07
N GLN A 90 2.87 2.88 16.63
CA GLN A 90 2.67 3.96 17.59
C GLN A 90 1.93 5.16 17.00
N GLN A 91 2.24 5.52 15.75
CA GLN A 91 1.62 6.66 15.07
C GLN A 91 0.18 6.36 14.60
N THR A 92 -0.09 5.12 14.19
CA THR A 92 -1.37 4.71 13.62
C THR A 92 -2.31 4.05 14.63
N GLY A 93 -1.81 3.65 15.80
CA GLY A 93 -2.56 2.89 16.81
C GLY A 93 -2.90 1.46 16.39
N GLN A 94 -2.25 0.93 15.36
CA GLN A 94 -2.50 -0.40 14.79
C GLN A 94 -1.58 -1.46 15.40
N SER A 95 -1.99 -2.74 15.29
CA SER A 95 -1.12 -3.86 15.67
C SER A 95 0.01 -4.05 14.66
N PRO A 96 1.19 -4.56 15.09
CA PRO A 96 2.30 -4.87 14.20
C PRO A 96 1.92 -5.74 13.01
N GLU A 97 1.12 -6.78 13.23
CA GLU A 97 0.65 -7.69 12.18
C GLU A 97 -0.21 -6.98 11.12
N ALA A 98 -1.07 -6.05 11.54
CA ALA A 98 -1.90 -5.28 10.63
C ALA A 98 -1.06 -4.29 9.81
N VAL A 99 -0.09 -3.65 10.45
CA VAL A 99 0.86 -2.74 9.81
C VAL A 99 1.71 -3.48 8.78
N GLU A 100 2.30 -4.62 9.15
CA GLU A 100 3.12 -5.45 8.28
C GLU A 100 2.31 -5.93 7.06
N THR A 101 1.10 -6.44 7.28
CA THR A 101 0.20 -6.86 6.21
C THR A 101 -0.10 -5.71 5.25
N ALA A 102 -0.42 -4.52 5.76
CA ALA A 102 -0.69 -3.37 4.92
C ALA A 102 0.54 -2.89 4.14
N LEU A 103 1.72 -2.95 4.74
CA LEU A 103 2.98 -2.56 4.12
C LEU A 103 3.37 -3.45 2.94
N THR A 104 2.90 -4.69 2.89
CA THR A 104 3.14 -5.58 1.73
C THR A 104 2.68 -4.96 0.40
N GLU A 105 1.59 -4.18 0.41
CA GLU A 105 1.06 -3.49 -0.76
C GLU A 105 1.60 -2.06 -0.90
N VAL A 106 1.86 -1.38 0.22
CA VAL A 106 2.27 0.03 0.22
C VAL A 106 3.72 0.20 -0.22
N LEU A 107 4.65 -0.66 0.21
CA LEU A 107 6.08 -0.48 -0.11
C LEU A 107 6.40 -0.60 -1.62
N PRO A 108 5.90 -1.62 -2.37
CA PRO A 108 6.09 -1.71 -3.81
C PRO A 108 5.58 -0.50 -4.58
N MET A 109 4.44 0.03 -4.14
CA MET A 109 3.80 1.19 -4.72
C MET A 109 4.64 2.46 -4.50
N LEU A 110 5.13 2.70 -3.29
CA LEU A 110 6.03 3.82 -2.98
C LEU A 110 7.36 3.70 -3.74
N ALA A 111 7.90 2.49 -3.85
CA ALA A 111 9.12 2.20 -4.61
C ALA A 111 8.95 2.47 -6.11
N SER A 112 7.80 2.13 -6.70
CA SER A 112 7.48 2.49 -8.08
C SER A 112 7.39 4.00 -8.25
N MET A 113 6.73 4.69 -7.31
CA MET A 113 6.55 6.13 -7.37
C MET A 113 7.87 6.90 -7.27
N LEU A 114 8.77 6.50 -6.38
CA LEU A 114 10.12 7.07 -6.29
C LEU A 114 10.88 7.00 -7.61
N ARG A 115 10.64 5.95 -8.41
CA ARG A 115 11.34 5.72 -9.69
C ARG A 115 10.65 6.42 -10.86
N GLU A 116 9.33 6.32 -10.94
CA GLU A 116 8.55 6.78 -12.09
C GLU A 116 8.13 8.25 -11.98
N ASN A 117 7.84 8.73 -10.78
CA ASN A 117 7.35 10.10 -10.56
C ASN A 117 7.75 10.66 -9.18
N PRO A 118 9.06 10.86 -8.94
CA PRO A 118 9.56 11.35 -7.65
C PRO A 118 9.04 12.75 -7.30
N GLU A 119 8.78 13.60 -8.30
CA GLU A 119 8.24 14.95 -8.08
C GLU A 119 6.86 14.92 -7.41
N ARG A 120 6.04 13.93 -7.77
CA ARG A 120 4.70 13.77 -7.19
C ARG A 120 4.78 13.34 -5.73
N LEU A 121 5.69 12.43 -5.38
CA LEU A 121 5.94 12.04 -3.99
C LEU A 121 6.49 13.22 -3.18
N PHE A 122 7.45 13.96 -3.74
CA PHE A 122 8.03 15.14 -3.11
C PHE A 122 6.97 16.23 -2.84
N SER A 123 6.12 16.51 -3.83
CA SER A 123 4.99 17.45 -3.67
C SER A 123 4.06 17.05 -2.52
N TYR A 124 3.83 15.75 -2.34
CA TYR A 124 3.04 15.23 -1.23
C TYR A 124 3.78 15.32 0.12
N GLN A 125 5.07 14.98 0.16
CA GLN A 125 5.93 15.17 1.34
C GLN A 125 6.01 16.63 1.80
N CYS A 126 5.91 17.60 0.89
CA CYS A 126 5.83 19.03 1.24
C CYS A 126 4.49 19.43 1.88
N LYS A 127 3.40 18.67 1.64
CA LYS A 127 2.07 18.94 2.20
C LYS A 127 1.87 18.29 3.56
N ILE A 128 2.58 17.20 3.83
CA ILE A 128 2.56 16.52 5.14
C ILE A 128 3.53 17.25 6.08
N ASN A 129 2.98 17.84 7.14
CA ASN A 129 3.74 18.40 8.26
C ASN A 129 3.92 17.34 9.36
#